data_AF-A0A2K9J3C9-F1
#
_entry.id   AF-A0A2K9J3C9-F1
#
_cell.length_a   1.000
_cell.length_b   1.000
_cell.length_c   1.000
_cell.angle_alpha   90.00
_cell.angle_beta   90.00
_cell.angle_gamma   90.00
#
_symmetry.space_group_name_H-M   'P 1'
#
loop_
_entity.id
_entity.type
_entity.pdbx_description
1 polymer ?
#
loop_
_entity_poly.entity_id
_entity_poly.type
_entity_poly.pdbx_seq_one_letter_code
_entity_poly.pdbx_strand_id
1 'polypeptide(L)' 'MFQSIGIPGLILILIIALVIFGPSKLPEIGKAFGNSLKEFKNATKDIASDDNDNASDKKENPTSSKN' A
#
# COMPACT_ATOMS: atom_id res chain seq x y z
N MET A 1 32.70 -0.18 -8.15
CA MET A 1 32.51 1.25 -8.52
C MET A 1 31.03 1.67 -8.55
N PHE A 2 30.07 0.79 -8.85
CA PHE A 2 28.62 1.10 -8.81
C PHE A 2 27.91 0.82 -7.47
N GLN A 3 28.52 0.07 -6.53
CA GLN A 3 27.92 -0.20 -5.23
C GLN A 3 27.86 1.02 -4.29
N SER A 4 28.68 2.04 -4.52
CA SER A 4 28.62 3.32 -3.80
C SER A 4 27.48 4.23 -4.27
N ILE A 5 26.76 3.86 -5.33
CA ILE A 5 25.72 4.68 -5.93
C ILE A 5 24.39 4.64 -5.16
N GLY A 6 24.22 3.71 -4.21
CA GLY A 6 23.23 3.73 -3.12
C GLY A 6 21.89 4.43 -3.35
N ILE A 7 21.38 5.08 -2.31
CA ILE A 7 20.17 5.90 -2.36
C ILE A 7 20.29 7.10 -3.33
N PRO A 8 21.45 7.79 -3.45
CA PRO A 8 21.58 8.93 -4.36
C PRO A 8 21.33 8.59 -5.84
N GLY A 9 21.79 7.44 -6.32
CA GLY A 9 21.57 7.00 -7.70
C GLY A 9 20.12 6.60 -7.96
N LEU A 10 19.44 6.01 -6.97
CA LEU A 10 18.01 5.73 -7.06
C LEU A 10 17.21 7.03 -7.20
N ILE A 11 17.55 8.06 -6.42
CA ILE A 11 16.91 9.38 -6.50
C ILE A 11 17.09 9.99 -7.90
N LEU A 12 18.28 9.89 -8.49
CA LEU A 12 18.52 10.40 -9.85
C LEU A 12 17.63 9.71 -10.89
N ILE A 13 17.51 8.37 -10.82
CA ILE A 13 16.62 7.60 -11.69
C ILE A 13 15.17 8.02 -11.48
N LEU A 14 14.77 8.20 -10.21
CA LEU A 14 13.41 8.62 -9.85
C LEU A 14 13.09 10.01 -10.41
N ILE A 15 14.03 10.97 -10.37
CA ILE A 15 13.84 12.29 -10.98
C ILE A 15 13.61 12.17 -12.49
N ILE A 16 14.41 11.37 -13.20
CA ILE A 16 14.23 11.17 -14.65
C ILE A 16 12.87 10.55 -14.96
N ALA A 17 12.48 9.52 -14.19
CA ALA A 17 11.17 8.89 -14.31
C ALA A 17 10.04 9.91 -14.04
N LEU A 18 10.20 10.79 -13.04
CA LEU A 18 9.24 11.83 -12.72
C LEU A 18 9.13 12.92 -13.80
N VAL A 19 10.19 13.20 -14.55
CA VAL A 19 10.11 14.12 -15.70
C VAL A 19 9.27 13.52 -16.83
N ILE A 20 9.40 12.21 -17.07
CA ILE A 20 8.65 11.50 -18.13
C ILE A 20 7.19 11.27 -17.71
N PHE A 21 6.99 10.74 -16.51
CA PHE A 21 5.68 10.32 -16.03
C PHE A 21 4.93 11.43 -15.26
N GLY A 22 5.66 12.37 -14.64
CA GLY A 22 5.10 13.41 -13.77
C GLY A 22 5.01 12.97 -12.30
N PRO A 23 5.23 13.88 -11.33
CA PRO A 23 5.17 13.58 -9.89
C PRO A 23 3.79 13.14 -9.42
N SER A 24 2.71 13.55 -10.10
CA SER A 24 1.34 13.20 -9.76
C SER A 24 0.99 11.74 -10.07
N LYS A 25 1.71 11.07 -10.98
CA LYS A 25 1.40 9.68 -11.35
C LYS A 25 1.85 8.67 -10.28
N LEU A 26 2.94 8.94 -9.55
CA LEU A 26 3.37 8.05 -8.46
C LEU A 26 2.32 7.88 -7.35
N PRO A 27 1.72 8.93 -6.77
CA PRO A 27 0.68 8.76 -5.76
C PRO A 27 -0.62 8.19 -6.33
N GLU A 28 -0.95 8.44 -7.60
CA GLU A 28 -2.10 7.84 -8.27
C GLU A 28 -1.95 6.31 -8.40
N ILE A 29 -0.81 5.85 -8.94
CA ILE A 29 -0.47 4.43 -9.05
C ILE A 29 -0.37 3.79 -7.65
N GLY A 30 0.25 4.48 -6.69
CA GLY A 30 0.35 4.01 -5.31
C GLY A 30 -1.01 3.84 -4.62
N LYS A 31 -1.97 4.73 -4.86
CA LYS A 31 -3.35 4.59 -4.36
C LYS A 31 -4.06 3.41 -5.00
N ALA A 32 -3.96 3.26 -6.33
CA ALA A 32 -4.58 2.14 -7.04
C ALA A 32 -4.00 0.80 -6.58
N PHE A 33 -2.66 0.68 -6.58
CA PHE A 33 -1.95 -0.52 -6.13
C PHE A 33 -2.19 -0.80 -4.63
N GLY A 34 -2.21 0.23 -3.80
CA GLY A 34 -2.47 0.11 -2.37
C GLY A 34 -3.87 -0.41 -2.06
N ASN A 35 -4.88 0.01 -2.81
CA ASN A 35 -6.24 -0.53 -2.71
C ASN A 35 -6.27 -2.00 -3.11
N SER A 36 -5.63 -2.37 -4.23
CA SER A 36 -5.52 -3.77 -4.66
C SER A 36 -4.79 -4.64 -3.64
N LEU A 37 -3.69 -4.15 -3.06
CA LEU A 37 -2.94 -4.86 -2.04
C LEU A 37 -3.74 -5.00 -0.73
N LYS A 38 -4.55 -3.99 -0.37
CA LYS A 38 -5.44 -4.04 0.79
C LYS A 38 -6.52 -5.10 0.62
N GLU A 39 -7.15 -5.16 -0.55
CA GLU A 39 -8.14 -6.18 -0.88
C GLU A 39 -7.51 -7.58 -0.93
N PHE A 40 -6.36 -7.70 -1.59
CA PHE A 40 -5.59 -8.95 -1.62
C PHE A 40 -5.23 -9.44 -0.22
N LYS A 41 -4.75 -8.54 0.66
CA LYS A 41 -4.44 -8.85 2.05
C LYS A 41 -5.67 -9.35 2.81
N ASN A 42 -6.82 -8.69 2.63
CA ASN A 42 -8.05 -9.08 3.31
C ASN A 42 -8.52 -10.47 2.83
N ALA A 43 -8.57 -10.70 1.52
CA ALA A 43 -8.93 -12.00 0.95
C ALA A 43 -7.96 -13.11 1.41
N THR A 44 -6.65 -12.82 1.44
CA THR A 44 -5.65 -13.78 1.94
C THR A 44 -5.83 -14.04 3.44
N LYS A 45 -6.19 -13.02 4.23
CA LYS A 45 -6.46 -13.16 5.65
C LYS A 45 -7.68 -14.04 5.88
N ASP A 46 -8.76 -13.82 5.14
CA ASP A 46 -9.99 -14.61 5.27
C ASP A 46 -9.73 -16.09 4.92
N ILE A 47 -8.95 -16.37 3.86
CA ILE A 47 -8.52 -17.74 3.51
C ILE A 47 -7.61 -18.36 4.58
N ALA A 48 -6.66 -17.59 5.12
CA ALA A 48 -5.75 -18.07 6.16
C ALA A 48 -6.43 -18.27 7.52
N SER A 49 -7.51 -17.51 7.78
CA SER A 49 -8.32 -17.61 9.00
C SER A 49 -9.33 -18.76 8.94
N ASP A 50 -9.77 -19.21 7.76
CA ASP A 50 -10.64 -20.39 7.61
C ASP A 50 -9.94 -21.71 8.01
N ASP A 51 -8.60 -21.70 8.12
CA ASP A 51 -7.77 -22.81 8.61
C ASP A 51 -7.38 -22.65 10.10
N ASN A 52 -7.69 -21.49 10.73
CA ASN A 52 -7.36 -21.18 12.12
C ASN A 52 -8.50 -20.38 12.78
N ASP A 53 -9.51 -21.12 13.20
CA ASP A 53 -10.67 -20.61 13.95
C ASP A 53 -10.22 -19.79 15.18
N ASN A 54 -10.74 -18.56 15.29
CA ASN A 54 -10.73 -17.66 16.47
C ASN A 54 -9.43 -16.90 16.83
N ALA A 55 -9.21 -15.74 16.20
CA ALA A 55 -8.47 -14.64 16.84
C ALA A 55 -8.93 -13.25 16.36
N SER A 56 -9.82 -12.65 17.14
CA SER A 56 -9.79 -11.23 17.54
C SER A 56 -9.98 -10.14 16.46
N ASP A 57 -11.22 -9.67 16.39
CA ASP A 57 -11.65 -8.31 16.77
C ASP A 57 -11.15 -7.05 15.99
N LYS A 58 -12.12 -6.12 15.89
CA LYS A 58 -11.99 -4.66 15.82
C LYS A 58 -11.76 -3.98 14.46
N LYS A 59 -12.87 -3.57 13.85
CA LYS A 59 -13.17 -2.13 13.67
C LYS A 59 -14.70 -1.90 13.68
N GLU A 60 -15.21 -1.84 14.89
CA GLU A 60 -16.34 -1.00 15.27
C GLU A 60 -16.17 0.43 14.69
N ASN A 61 -17.19 0.92 13.98
CA ASN A 61 -17.40 2.34 13.76
C ASN A 61 -18.57 2.72 14.68
N PRO A 62 -18.38 3.46 15.79
CA PRO A 62 -19.50 3.99 16.54
C PRO A 62 -20.05 5.16 15.73
N THR A 63 -21.05 4.89 14.91
CA THR A 63 -21.79 5.95 14.22
C THR A 63 -22.83 6.48 15.19
N SER A 64 -22.61 7.74 15.57
CA SER A 64 -23.56 8.68 16.17
C SER A 64 -25.00 8.51 15.64
N SER A 65 -25.96 8.29 16.53
CA SER A 65 -27.42 8.54 16.41
C SER A 65 -28.07 7.99 17.70
N LYS A 66 -28.90 8.66 18.50
CA LYS A 66 -29.52 9.99 18.56
C LYS A 66 -30.19 10.04 19.95
N ASN A 67 -30.31 11.24 20.53
CA ASN A 67 -31.05 11.49 21.78
C ASN A 67 -32.50 11.03 21.73
#